data_AF-A0A7C3NDV2-F1
#
_entry.id   AF-A0A7C3NDV2-F1
#
_cell.length_a   1.000
_cell.length_b   1.000
_cell.length_c   1.000
_cell.angle_alpha   90.00
_cell.angle_beta   90.00
_cell.angle_gamma   90.00
#
_symmetry.space_group_name_H-M   'P 1'
#
loop_
_entity.id
_entity.type
_entity.pdbx_description
1 polymer ?
#
loop_
_entity_poly.entity_id
_entity_poly.type
_entity_poly.pdbx_seq_one_letter_code
_entity_poly.pdbx_strand_id
1 'polypeptide(L)' 'MQTKLNNLLDFLSEYLAQRKGLIPLIGMVLILVNLILQFLPLGWLSESNLFLHIGIITAILGFMLAWAL' A
#
# COMPACT_ATOMS: atom_id res chain seq x y z
N MET A 1 5.78 12.45 -24.60
CA MET A 1 5.11 13.01 -23.39
C MET A 1 4.35 11.83 -22.77
N GLN A 2 4.59 11.47 -21.50
CA GLN A 2 4.08 10.29 -20.74
C GLN A 2 5.06 9.09 -20.50
N THR A 3 6.36 9.18 -20.82
CA THR A 3 7.30 8.04 -20.66
C THR A 3 7.74 7.76 -19.22
N LYS A 4 7.72 8.76 -18.33
CA LYS A 4 8.14 8.56 -16.94
C LYS A 4 7.15 7.73 -16.13
N LEU A 5 5.85 7.88 -16.42
CA LEU A 5 4.81 7.09 -15.76
C LEU A 5 4.87 5.63 -16.23
N ASN A 6 4.96 5.38 -17.54
CA ASN A 6 5.06 4.00 -18.04
C ASN A 6 6.30 3.28 -17.50
N ASN A 7 7.47 3.90 -17.53
CA ASN A 7 8.68 3.25 -17.00
C ASN A 7 8.61 2.99 -15.49
N LEU A 8 7.97 3.87 -14.71
CA LEU A 8 7.72 3.62 -13.28
C LEU A 8 6.73 2.48 -13.07
N LEU A 9 5.69 2.41 -13.89
CA LEU A 9 4.64 1.39 -13.83
C LEU A 9 5.17 0.02 -14.28
N ASP A 10 6.05 -0.01 -15.27
CA ASP A 10 6.74 -1.20 -15.75
C ASP A 10 7.73 -1.70 -14.69
N PHE A 11 8.52 -0.81 -14.09
CA PHE A 11 9.43 -1.19 -13.00
C PHE A 11 8.66 -1.64 -11.75
N LEU A 12 7.58 -0.95 -11.39
CA LEU A 12 6.67 -1.39 -10.33
C LEU A 12 6.06 -2.75 -10.67
N SER A 13 5.64 -2.99 -11.91
CA SER A 13 5.06 -4.26 -12.33
C SER A 13 6.07 -5.40 -12.31
N GLU A 14 7.30 -5.20 -12.79
CA GLU A 14 8.39 -6.18 -12.68
C GLU A 14 8.75 -6.45 -11.22
N TYR A 15 8.83 -5.40 -10.39
CA TYR A 15 9.17 -5.51 -8.98
C TYR A 15 8.06 -6.22 -8.18
N LEU A 16 6.79 -5.92 -8.48
CA LEU A 16 5.60 -6.60 -7.92
C LEU A 16 5.52 -8.07 -8.39
N ALA A 17 5.81 -8.34 -9.67
CA ALA A 17 5.77 -9.69 -10.25
C ALA A 17 6.85 -10.60 -9.64
N GLN A 18 8.04 -10.06 -9.36
CA GLN A 18 9.14 -10.83 -8.82
C GLN A 18 9.07 -11.02 -7.29
N ARG A 19 8.36 -10.14 -6.57
CA ARG A 19 8.17 -10.23 -5.12
C ARG A 19 6.69 -10.12 -4.77
N LYS A 20 5.98 -11.22 -4.98
CA LYS A 20 4.54 -11.42 -4.71
C LYS A 20 4.04 -10.85 -3.36
N GLY A 21 4.91 -10.75 -2.35
CA GLY A 21 4.60 -10.19 -1.03
C GLY A 21 4.69 -8.66 -0.89
N LEU A 22 5.12 -7.91 -1.90
CA LEU A 22 5.30 -6.45 -1.80
C LEU A 22 4.01 -5.67 -1.66
N ILE A 23 2.94 -6.07 -2.37
CA ILE A 23 1.64 -5.39 -2.26
C ILE A 23 1.07 -5.55 -0.84
N PRO A 24 1.06 -6.78 -0.25
CA PRO A 24 0.78 -6.95 1.18
C PRO A 24 1.68 -6.08 2.07
N LEU A 25 2.98 -6.01 1.76
CA LEU A 25 3.96 -5.25 2.52
C LEU A 25 3.63 -3.74 2.53
N ILE A 26 3.24 -3.18 1.37
CA ILE A 26 2.82 -1.77 1.25
C ILE A 26 1.58 -1.51 2.10
N GLY A 27 0.59 -2.41 2.07
CA GLY A 27 -0.58 -2.32 2.94
C GLY A 27 -0.20 -2.37 4.42
N MET A 28 0.74 -3.24 4.80
CA MET A 28 1.28 -3.34 6.16
C MET A 28 1.99 -2.06 6.61
N VAL A 29 2.79 -1.45 5.73
CA VAL A 29 3.45 -0.16 6.00
C VAL A 29 2.41 0.95 6.20
N LEU A 30 1.35 0.99 5.38
CA LEU A 30 0.24 1.93 5.54
C LEU A 30 -0.45 1.80 6.90
N ILE A 31 -0.68 0.56 7.36
CA ILE A 31 -1.24 0.27 8.68
C ILE A 31 -0.30 0.76 9.80
N LEU A 32 1.00 0.50 9.68
CA LEU A 32 2.00 0.98 10.66
C LEU A 32 2.09 2.51 10.69
N VAL A 33 2.02 3.17 9.52
CA VAL A 33 1.99 4.62 9.43
C VAL A 33 0.71 5.16 10.07
N ASN A 34 -0.44 4.54 9.85
CA ASN A 34 -1.68 4.92 10.55
C ASN A 34 -1.51 4.83 12.07
N LEU A 35 -0.88 3.76 12.56
CA LEU A 35 -0.65 3.55 13.97
C LEU A 35 0.23 4.65 14.57
N ILE A 36 1.28 5.09 13.84
CA ILE A 36 2.11 6.23 14.25
C ILE A 36 1.30 7.54 14.21
N LEU A 37 0.52 7.76 13.15
CA LEU A 37 -0.34 8.95 13.00
C LEU A 37 -1.41 9.03 14.10
N GLN A 38 -1.84 7.90 14.65
CA GLN A 38 -2.81 7.86 15.75
C GLN A 38 -2.27 8.49 17.04
N PHE A 39 -0.95 8.47 17.24
CA PHE A 39 -0.29 9.14 18.37
C PHE A 39 -0.07 10.64 18.16
N LEU A 40 -0.24 11.13 16.93
CA LEU A 40 -0.20 12.55 16.63
C LEU A 40 -1.63 13.12 16.69
N PRO A 41 -1.84 14.30 17.32
CA PRO A 41 -3.15 14.95 17.36
C PRO A 41 -3.47 15.64 16.02
N LEU A 42 -3.56 14.85 14.94
CA LEU A 42 -3.85 15.31 13.58
C LEU A 42 -5.35 15.49 13.30
N GLY A 43 -6.16 15.56 14.35
CA GLY A 43 -7.62 15.74 14.27
C GLY A 43 -8.28 14.68 13.39
N TRP A 44 -9.00 15.15 12.37
CA TRP A 44 -9.79 14.32 11.45
C TRP A 44 -9.00 13.17 10.79
N LEU A 45 -7.71 13.35 10.52
CA LEU A 45 -6.88 12.32 9.87
C LEU A 45 -6.61 11.11 10.79
N SER A 46 -6.43 11.38 12.09
CA SER A 46 -6.19 10.37 13.13
C SER A 46 -7.51 9.71 13.57
N GLU A 47 -8.59 10.48 13.68
CA GLU A 47 -9.91 9.96 14.06
C GLU A 47 -10.51 9.02 13.00
N SER A 48 -10.37 9.37 11.73
CA SER A 48 -10.97 8.59 10.63
C SER A 48 -10.22 7.29 10.31
N ASN A 49 -8.98 7.12 10.79
CA ASN A 49 -8.14 5.96 10.49
C ASN A 49 -8.06 5.65 8.97
N LEU A 50 -7.99 6.71 8.16
CA LEU A 50 -8.10 6.61 6.70
C LEU A 50 -6.97 5.74 6.10
N PHE A 51 -5.76 5.87 6.64
CA PHE A 51 -4.60 5.05 6.25
C PHE A 51 -4.76 3.59 6.68
N LEU A 52 -5.44 3.30 7.79
CA LEU A 52 -5.76 1.94 8.20
C LEU A 52 -6.67 1.25 7.18
N HIS A 53 -7.74 1.94 6.77
CA HIS A 53 -8.72 1.40 5.83
C HIS A 53 -8.08 1.13 4.46
N ILE A 54 -7.34 2.11 3.92
CA ILE A 54 -6.62 1.95 2.65
C ILE A 54 -5.58 0.84 2.78
N GLY A 55 -4.80 0.82 3.88
CA GLY A 55 -3.77 -0.18 4.13
C GLY A 55 -4.31 -1.61 4.18
N ILE A 56 -5.44 -1.83 4.86
CA ILE A 56 -6.12 -3.13 4.92
C ILE A 56 -6.62 -3.56 3.55
N ILE A 57 -7.27 -2.67 2.80
CA ILE A 57 -7.76 -2.99 1.45
C ILE A 57 -6.58 -3.36 0.54
N THR A 58 -5.50 -2.57 0.55
CA THR A 58 -4.28 -2.87 -0.21
C THR A 58 -3.63 -4.18 0.23
N ALA A 59 -3.60 -4.47 1.53
CA ALA A 59 -3.04 -5.72 2.05
C ALA A 59 -3.84 -6.95 1.60
N ILE A 60 -5.18 -6.87 1.68
CA ILE A 60 -6.09 -7.93 1.23
C ILE A 60 -5.93 -8.16 -0.28
N LEU A 61 -5.97 -7.09 -1.08
CA LEU A 61 -5.77 -7.19 -2.53
C LEU A 61 -4.40 -7.77 -2.87
N GLY A 62 -3.36 -7.36 -2.14
CA GLY A 62 -2.03 -7.90 -2.28
C GLY A 62 -1.95 -9.40 -1.96
N PHE A 63 -2.61 -9.84 -0.90
CA PHE A 63 -2.67 -11.25 -0.54
C PHE A 63 -3.43 -12.07 -1.60
N MET A 64 -4.54 -11.55 -2.10
CA MET A 64 -5.31 -12.19 -3.18
C MET A 64 -4.49 -12.30 -4.47
N LEU A 65 -3.74 -11.25 -4.84
CA LEU A 65 -2.85 -11.27 -6.01
C LEU A 65 -1.68 -12.24 -5.83
N ALA A 66 -1.12 -12.33 -4.63
CA ALA A 66 -0.05 -13.28 -4.31
C ALA A 66 -0.50 -14.75 -4.41
N TRP A 67 -1.79 -15.00 -4.15
CA TRP A 67 -2.41 -16.34 -4.23
C TRP A 67 -2.90 -16.70 -5.64
N ALA A 68 -3.30 -15.70 -6.43
CA ALA A 68 -3.85 -15.92 -7.77
C ALA A 68 -2.78 -16.24 -8.84
N LEU A 69 -1.50 -16.09 -8.52
CA LEU A 69 -0.35 -16.25 -9.43
C LEU A 69 0.57 -17.39 -8.99
#